data_AF-A0A0A9Z142-F1
#
_entry.id   AF-A0A0A9Z142-F1
#
_cell.length_a   1.000
_cell.length_b   1.000
_cell.length_c   1.000
_cell.angle_alpha   90.00
_cell.angle_beta   90.00
_cell.angle_gamma   90.00
#
_symmetry.space_group_name_H-M   'P 1'
#
loop_
_entity.id
_entity.type
_entity.pdbx_description
1 polymer ?
#
loop_
_entity_poly.entity_id
_entity_poly.type
_entity_poly.pdbx_seq_one_letter_code
_entity_poly.pdbx_strand_id
1 'polypeptide(L)'
;PAIQKLQQSRIVRCHAHVLAHLAITDSSTITMKPSLIATAAIIGALRGLNLHSVSSEQICDLTGAAPSTVEYLVMLTEKLLENYTTNVNHSLQCFDSYPTP
;
A
#
# COMPACT_ATOMS: atom_id res chain seq x y z
N PRO A 1 17.57 -11.50 17.63
CA PRO A 1 17.09 -12.18 16.39
C PRO A 1 15.56 -12.32 16.26
N ALA A 2 14.83 -12.82 17.28
CA ALA A 2 13.36 -13.00 17.20
C ALA A 2 12.57 -11.69 17.27
N ILE A 3 12.97 -10.77 18.17
CA ILE A 3 12.31 -9.46 18.38
C ILE A 3 12.35 -8.59 17.11
N GLN A 4 13.49 -8.56 16.41
CA GLN A 4 13.63 -7.83 15.15
C GLN A 4 12.72 -8.37 14.04
N LYS A 5 12.56 -9.69 13.93
CA LYS A 5 11.62 -10.30 12.96
C LYS A 5 10.16 -9.95 13.27
N LEU A 6 9.79 -9.90 14.55
CA LEU A 6 8.44 -9.49 14.97
C LEU A 6 8.17 -8.02 14.67
N GLN A 7 9.15 -7.14 14.90
CA GLN A 7 9.04 -5.72 14.56
C GLN A 7 8.92 -5.52 13.04
N GLN A 8 9.74 -6.20 12.25
CA GLN A 8 9.65 -6.16 10.78
C GLN A 8 8.27 -6.62 10.28
N SER A 9 7.76 -7.75 10.81
CA SER A 9 6.42 -8.25 10.48
C SER A 9 5.32 -7.23 10.82
N ARG A 10 5.44 -6.54 11.96
CA ARG A 10 4.49 -5.50 12.36
C ARG A 10 4.52 -4.30 11.41
N ILE A 11 5.70 -3.82 11.02
CA ILE A 11 5.86 -2.67 10.12
C ILE A 11 5.26 -2.97 8.75
N VAL A 12 5.57 -4.14 8.17
CA VAL A 12 5.00 -4.57 6.88
C VAL A 12 3.47 -4.65 6.97
N ARG A 13 2.94 -5.24 8.04
CA ARG A 13 1.48 -5.36 8.24
C ARG A 13 0.81 -3.99 8.34
N CYS A 14 1.38 -3.05 9.08
CA CYS A 14 0.86 -1.69 9.18
C CYS A 14 0.82 -1.00 7.81
N HIS A 15 1.92 -1.06 7.04
CA HIS A 15 1.97 -0.45 5.70
C HIS A 15 0.96 -1.10 4.76
N ALA A 16 0.90 -2.43 4.72
CA ALA A 16 -0.05 -3.16 3.89
C ALA A 16 -1.51 -2.81 4.23
N HIS A 17 -1.85 -2.62 5.51
CA HIS A 17 -3.20 -2.19 5.88
C HIS A 17 -3.53 -0.78 5.39
N VAL A 18 -2.59 0.18 5.47
CA VAL A 18 -2.81 1.53 4.95
C VAL A 18 -2.99 1.51 3.43
N LEU A 19 -2.12 0.79 2.71
CA LEU A 19 -2.22 0.64 1.26
C LEU A 19 -3.52 -0.03 0.84
N ALA A 20 -3.93 -1.09 1.54
CA ALA A 20 -5.20 -1.75 1.27
C ALA A 20 -6.40 -0.83 1.55
N HIS A 21 -6.34 -0.03 2.62
CA HIS A 21 -7.39 0.93 2.96
C HIS A 21 -7.52 2.02 1.88
N LEU A 22 -6.39 2.59 1.43
CA LEU A 22 -6.39 3.55 0.32
C LEU A 22 -6.97 2.95 -0.95
N ALA A 23 -6.56 1.72 -1.30
CA ALA A 23 -7.06 1.03 -2.47
C ALA A 23 -8.59 0.86 -2.40
N ILE A 24 -9.16 0.32 -1.32
CA ILE A 24 -10.62 0.07 -1.22
C ILE A 24 -11.46 1.34 -1.21
N THR A 25 -10.89 2.48 -0.84
CA THR A 25 -11.59 3.78 -0.89
C THR A 25 -11.63 4.37 -2.29
N ASP A 26 -10.80 3.88 -3.21
CA ASP A 26 -10.78 4.34 -4.59
C ASP A 26 -11.80 3.58 -5.46
N SER A 27 -12.60 4.33 -6.21
CA SER A 27 -13.65 3.76 -7.07
C SER A 27 -13.12 2.81 -8.15
N SER A 28 -11.85 2.94 -8.55
CA SER A 28 -11.24 2.09 -9.58
C SER A 28 -10.98 0.67 -9.10
N THR A 29 -11.03 0.42 -7.79
CA THR A 29 -10.78 -0.91 -7.21
C THR A 29 -12.05 -1.61 -6.71
N ILE A 30 -13.21 -0.96 -6.81
CA ILE A 30 -14.47 -1.45 -6.20
C ILE A 30 -14.91 -2.83 -6.71
N THR A 31 -14.54 -3.18 -7.94
CA THR A 31 -14.85 -4.47 -8.57
C THR A 31 -13.80 -5.54 -8.30
N MET A 32 -12.71 -5.20 -7.61
CA MET A 32 -11.58 -6.10 -7.39
C MET A 32 -11.83 -6.97 -6.16
N LYS A 33 -11.34 -8.22 -6.23
CA LYS A 33 -11.43 -9.14 -5.09
C LYS A 33 -10.59 -8.60 -3.92
N PRO A 34 -11.09 -8.62 -2.67
CA PRO A 34 -10.32 -8.17 -1.51
C PRO A 34 -8.98 -8.89 -1.33
N SER A 35 -8.91 -10.17 -1.70
CA SER A 35 -7.66 -10.94 -1.67
C SER A 35 -6.60 -10.37 -2.62
N LEU A 36 -6.99 -9.90 -3.81
CA LEU A 36 -6.07 -9.28 -4.76
C LEU A 36 -5.56 -7.94 -4.25
N ILE A 37 -6.44 -7.13 -3.65
CA ILE A 37 -6.06 -5.86 -3.02
C ILE A 37 -5.07 -6.11 -1.88
N ALA A 38 -5.34 -7.08 -1.01
CA ALA A 38 -4.44 -7.45 0.08
C ALA A 38 -3.08 -7.94 -0.44
N THR A 39 -3.08 -8.75 -1.50
CA THR A 39 -1.86 -9.25 -2.16
C THR A 39 -1.00 -8.10 -2.69
N ALA A 40 -1.61 -7.19 -3.44
CA ALA A 40 -0.95 -6.00 -3.96
C ALA A 40 -0.43 -5.10 -2.83
N ALA A 41 -1.21 -4.89 -1.77
CA ALA A 41 -0.81 -4.07 -0.63
C ALA A 41 0.39 -4.66 0.14
N ILE A 42 0.47 -5.99 0.28
CA ILE A 42 1.64 -6.65 0.88
C ILE A 42 2.88 -6.45 0.01
N ILE A 43 2.76 -6.65 -1.30
CA ILE A 43 3.88 -6.47 -2.24
C ILE A 43 4.34 -5.02 -2.26
N GLY A 44 3.41 -4.06 -2.35
CA GLY A 44 3.72 -2.63 -2.30
C GLY A 44 4.39 -2.22 -0.99
N ALA A 45 3.93 -2.76 0.15
CA ALA A 45 4.57 -2.53 1.44
C ALA A 45 6.00 -3.06 1.49
N LEU A 46 6.25 -4.28 0.97
CA LEU A 46 7.59 -4.86 0.92
C LEU A 46 8.51 -4.06 -0.01
N ARG A 47 8.01 -3.60 -1.17
CA ARG A 47 8.74 -2.73 -2.10
C ARG A 47 9.10 -1.39 -1.48
N GLY A 48 8.12 -0.69 -0.91
CA GLY A 48 8.33 0.62 -0.28
C GLY A 48 9.27 0.58 0.93
N LEU A 49 9.29 -0.54 1.66
CA LEU A 49 10.22 -0.76 2.77
C LEU A 49 11.59 -1.32 2.33
N ASN A 50 11.79 -1.53 1.03
CA ASN A 50 12.99 -2.14 0.45
C ASN A 50 13.35 -3.50 1.08
N LEU A 51 12.32 -4.31 1.36
CA LEU A 51 12.46 -5.63 1.97
C LEU A 51 12.36 -6.73 0.91
N HIS A 52 13.46 -7.41 0.64
CA HIS A 52 13.54 -8.48 -0.38
C HIS A 52 13.44 -9.88 0.21
N SER A 53 12.84 -10.03 1.40
CA SER A 53 12.74 -11.33 2.08
C SER A 53 11.82 -12.33 1.38
N VAL A 54 10.86 -11.84 0.58
CA VAL A 54 9.90 -12.65 -0.18
C VAL A 54 9.67 -11.98 -1.53
N SER A 55 9.73 -12.75 -2.62
CA SER A 55 9.45 -12.25 -3.97
C SER A 55 7.95 -12.05 -4.20
N SER A 56 7.59 -11.17 -5.15
CA SER A 56 6.20 -10.99 -5.58
C SER A 56 5.59 -12.28 -6.14
N GLU A 57 6.39 -13.10 -6.83
CA GLU A 57 5.99 -14.40 -7.36
C GLU A 57 5.55 -15.36 -6.24
N GLN A 58 6.37 -15.50 -5.19
CA GLN A 58 6.03 -16.34 -4.04
C GLN A 58 4.73 -15.90 -3.34
N ILE A 59 4.47 -14.59 -3.30
CA ILE A 59 3.24 -14.05 -2.72
C ILE A 59 2.04 -14.32 -3.63
N CYS A 60 2.22 -14.21 -4.95
CA CYS A 60 1.20 -14.57 -5.94
C CYS A 60 0.84 -16.06 -5.86
N ASP A 61 1.84 -16.93 -5.75
CA ASP A 61 1.64 -18.38 -5.58
C ASP A 61 0.86 -18.70 -4.30
N LEU A 62 1.20 -18.06 -3.18
CA LEU A 62 0.53 -18.24 -1.89
C LEU A 62 -0.95 -17.81 -1.94
N THR A 63 -1.25 -16.78 -2.73
CA THR A 63 -2.59 -16.17 -2.79
C THR A 63 -3.41 -16.66 -3.98
N GLY A 64 -2.82 -17.46 -4.88
CA GLY A 64 -3.44 -17.89 -6.12
C GLY A 64 -3.74 -16.73 -7.09
N ALA A 65 -3.01 -15.62 -6.97
CA ALA A 65 -3.24 -14.42 -7.75
C ALA A 65 -2.38 -14.41 -9.03
N ALA A 66 -2.94 -13.93 -10.14
CA ALA A 66 -2.18 -13.79 -11.38
C ALA A 66 -1.16 -12.63 -11.25
N PRO A 67 0.15 -12.86 -11.50
CA PRO A 67 1.18 -11.84 -11.29
C PRO A 67 0.93 -10.52 -12.02
N SER A 68 0.43 -10.58 -13.27
CA SER A 68 0.14 -9.38 -14.07
C SER A 68 -0.98 -8.52 -13.48
N THR A 69 -2.04 -9.15 -12.96
CA THR A 69 -3.15 -8.46 -12.29
C THR A 69 -2.69 -7.82 -10.98
N VAL A 70 -1.86 -8.53 -10.23
CA VAL A 70 -1.31 -8.02 -8.97
C VAL A 70 -0.38 -6.84 -9.23
N GLU A 71 0.49 -6.92 -10.23
CA GLU A 71 1.40 -5.83 -10.59
C GLU A 71 0.65 -4.55 -10.96
N TYR A 72 -0.43 -4.67 -11.75
CA TYR A 72 -1.31 -3.56 -12.07
C TYR A 72 -1.90 -2.92 -10.80
N LEU A 73 -2.37 -3.73 -9.85
CA LEU A 73 -2.92 -3.23 -8.59
C LEU A 73 -1.86 -2.62 -7.68
N VAL A 74 -0.62 -3.13 -7.69
CA VAL A 74 0.50 -2.53 -6.97
C VAL A 74 0.75 -1.12 -7.51
N MET A 75 0.91 -0.98 -8.83
CA MET A 75 1.12 0.33 -9.47
C MET A 75 -0.03 1.30 -9.19
N LEU A 76 -1.28 0.83 -9.27
CA LEU A 76 -2.44 1.65 -8.96
C LEU A 76 -2.42 2.12 -7.50
N THR A 77 -2.12 1.22 -6.56
CA THR A 77 -2.08 1.55 -5.12
C THR A 77 -0.95 2.52 -4.79
N GLU A 78 0.22 2.36 -5.42
CA GLU A 78 1.35 3.31 -5.29
C GLU A 78 0.97 4.71 -5.80
N LYS A 79 0.27 4.78 -6.95
CA LYS A 79 -0.25 6.04 -7.48
C LYS A 79 -1.30 6.69 -6.55
N LEU A 80 -2.18 5.89 -5.96
CA LEU A 80 -3.16 6.40 -4.98
C LEU A 80 -2.47 6.98 -3.74
N LEU A 81 -1.42 6.33 -3.25
CA LEU A 81 -0.63 6.83 -2.14
C LEU A 81 0.09 8.15 -2.49
N GLU A 82 0.66 8.26 -3.68
CA GLU A 82 1.30 9.49 -4.17
C GLU A 82 0.30 10.66 -4.23
N ASN A 83 -0.89 10.42 -4.78
CA ASN A 83 -1.98 11.40 -4.84
C ASN A 83 -2.45 11.80 -3.44
N TYR A 84 -2.64 10.83 -2.54
CA TYR A 84 -3.03 11.08 -1.15
C TYR A 84 -2.01 11.98 -0.44
N THR A 85 -0.72 11.66 -0.57
CA THR A 85 0.37 12.42 0.05
C THR A 85 0.42 13.85 -0.50
N THR A 86 0.25 14.01 -1.82
CA THR A 86 0.20 15.32 -2.48
C THR A 86 -0.97 16.16 -1.98
N ASN A 87 -2.17 15.57 -1.88
CA ASN A 87 -3.37 16.26 -1.42
C ASN A 87 -3.28 16.66 0.07
N VAL A 88 -2.70 15.81 0.91
CA VAL A 88 -2.46 16.14 2.32
C VAL A 88 -1.49 17.31 2.45
N ASN A 89 -0.40 17.31 1.68
CA ASN A 89 0.57 18.42 1.68
C ASN A 89 -0.06 19.73 1.17
N HIS A 90 -0.89 19.69 0.13
CA HIS A 90 -1.62 20.86 -0.35
C HIS A 90 -2.63 21.37 0.68
N SER A 91 -3.31 20.46 1.40
CA SER A 91 -4.25 20.84 2.45
C SER A 91 -3.55 21.55 3.60
N LEU A 92 -2.37 21.06 4.02
CA LEU A 92 -1.56 21.70 5.06
C LEU A 92 -1.10 23.12 4.64
N GLN A 93 -0.67 23.30 3.39
CA GLN A 93 -0.31 24.63 2.87
C GLN A 93 -1.49 25.62 2.88
N CYS A 94 -2.71 25.12 2.63
CA CYS A 94 -3.92 25.95 2.68
C CYS A 94 -4.30 26.35 4.12
N PHE A 95 -3.99 25.51 5.12
CA PHE A 95 -4.19 25.84 6.54
C PHE A 95 -3.23 26.92 7.04
N ASP A 96 -1.97 26.90 6.63
CA ASP A 96 -0.98 27.93 6.98
C ASP A 96 -1.28 29.31 6.35
N SER A 97 -2.21 29.35 5.40
CA SER A 97 -2.63 30.58 4.71
C SER A 97 -3.78 31.31 5.41
N TYR A 98 -4.35 30.76 6.48
CA TYR A 98 -5.36 31.46 7.27
C TYR A 98 -4.71 32.54 8.13
N PRO A 99 -5.12 33.81 8.04
CA PRO A 99 -4.66 34.83 8.97
C PRO A 99 -5.11 34.43 10.37
N THR A 100 -4.16 34.22 11.27
CA THR A 100 -4.43 34.08 12.70
C THR A 100 -5.15 35.34 13.19
N PRO A 101 -6.21 35.21 14.01
CA PRO A 101 -6.99 36.34 14.52
C PRO A 101 -6.15 37.30 15.36
#